data_AF-A0A9N7VCX7-F1
#
_entry.id   AF-A0A9N7VCX7-F1
#
_cell.length_a   1.000
_cell.length_b   1.000
_cell.length_c   1.000
_cell.angle_alpha   90.00
_cell.angle_beta   90.00
_cell.angle_gamma   90.00
#
_symmetry.space_group_name_H-M   'P 1'
#
loop_
_entity.id
_entity.type
_entity.pdbx_description
1 polymer ?
#
loop_
_entity_poly.entity_id
_entity_poly.type
_entity_poly.pdbx_seq_one_letter_code
_entity_poly.pdbx_strand_id
1 'polypeptide(L)'
;MFENFRERLHMVQQDFTTGLKTLGDKSKDTKTKRKPRFEESPPLFCAGLEILSRYEEDWFLLHKRTKDCAQAAESVDGDIVMLSAHWERRRTALTQLQEELQSLPTFVSELDAITANIAHLEGDFEEMESRLIYLETLCCQCEQQTVKQHHVNQLEVYKKKKRREVEALEVELNSEHAQKVAELEQTMCQKLRDRQKVYEEAFNQDMEQYLSTGQIQQREQISRFEDNSPALQSEIEPTKPDVGVLDHMMVTNMSDQEALDDFLNSSGDDTSTRSSLTSGPDLESCSSESTRSQMNQAPPTNNKPSNQDAVWGRDEEVASEDSDEPVVQSDEDEVQPDMSLVGLQDVERASDESDSAGDLASG
;
A
#
# COMPACT_ATOMS: atom_id res chain seq x y z
N MET A 1 26.24 -82.83 -7.54
CA MET A 1 25.46 -84.04 -7.20
C MET A 1 24.93 -84.84 -8.42
N PHE A 2 25.26 -84.50 -9.67
CA PHE A 2 24.86 -85.31 -10.86
C PHE A 2 25.95 -86.26 -11.39
N GLU A 3 27.21 -86.13 -10.95
CA GLU A 3 28.29 -87.04 -11.34
C GLU A 3 28.09 -88.46 -10.79
N ASN A 4 27.57 -88.58 -9.57
CA ASN A 4 27.28 -89.87 -8.93
C ASN A 4 26.16 -90.67 -9.66
N PHE A 5 25.21 -89.99 -10.31
CA PHE A 5 24.18 -90.65 -11.10
C PHE A 5 24.73 -91.14 -12.45
N ARG A 6 25.67 -90.38 -13.04
CA ARG A 6 26.33 -90.73 -14.29
C ARG A 6 27.23 -91.96 -14.15
N GLU A 7 28.01 -92.04 -13.07
CA GLU A 7 28.83 -93.23 -12.76
C GLU A 7 27.97 -94.48 -12.51
N ARG A 8 26.87 -94.35 -11.77
CA ARG A 8 25.97 -95.48 -11.50
C ARG A 8 25.25 -95.98 -12.75
N LEU A 9 24.85 -95.09 -13.66
CA LEU A 9 24.24 -95.49 -14.94
C LEU A 9 25.25 -96.20 -15.86
N HIS A 10 26.51 -95.73 -15.87
CA HIS A 10 27.54 -96.38 -16.68
C HIS A 10 27.88 -97.79 -16.18
N MET A 11 27.87 -98.00 -14.87
CA MET A 11 28.12 -99.30 -14.23
C MET A 11 27.00 -100.31 -14.56
N VAL A 12 25.73 -99.90 -14.50
CA VAL A 12 24.58 -100.74 -14.90
C VAL A 12 24.64 -101.14 -16.37
N GLN A 13 25.12 -100.23 -17.23
CA GLN A 13 25.25 -100.49 -18.66
C GLN A 13 26.37 -101.49 -18.98
N GLN A 14 27.47 -101.47 -18.21
CA GLN A 14 28.52 -102.49 -18.32
C GLN A 14 28.05 -103.87 -17.82
N ASP A 15 27.34 -103.91 -16.69
CA ASP A 15 26.87 -105.16 -16.07
C ASP A 15 25.83 -105.90 -16.92
N PHE A 16 24.99 -105.18 -17.66
CA PHE A 16 24.06 -105.78 -18.62
C PHE A 16 24.78 -106.35 -19.86
N THR A 17 25.85 -105.67 -20.30
CA THR A 17 26.61 -106.04 -21.49
C THR A 17 27.55 -107.23 -21.22
N THR A 18 28.03 -107.39 -19.99
CA THR A 18 28.84 -108.56 -19.56
C THR A 18 27.97 -109.78 -19.24
N GLY A 19 26.74 -109.60 -18.74
CA GLY A 19 25.79 -110.70 -18.49
C GLY A 19 25.28 -111.42 -19.75
N LEU A 20 25.20 -110.74 -20.90
CA LEU A 20 24.71 -111.35 -22.15
C LEU A 20 25.79 -112.18 -22.88
N LYS A 21 27.07 -111.95 -22.61
CA LYS A 21 28.19 -112.64 -23.28
C LYS A 21 28.51 -114.03 -22.70
N THR A 22 27.99 -114.37 -21.52
CA THR A 22 28.31 -115.62 -20.79
C THR A 22 27.27 -116.74 -20.93
N LEU A 23 26.21 -116.56 -21.73
CA LEU A 23 25.18 -117.59 -21.99
C LEU A 23 25.19 -118.17 -23.41
N GLY A 24 26.07 -117.66 -24.29
CA GLY A 24 26.26 -118.15 -25.64
C GLY A 24 27.33 -119.24 -25.76
N ASP A 25 27.27 -120.33 -24.98
CA ASP A 25 28.08 -121.53 -25.27
C ASP A 25 27.52 -122.81 -24.64
N LYS A 26 26.59 -123.48 -25.33
CA LYS A 26 26.48 -124.95 -25.28
C LYS A 26 26.00 -125.49 -26.61
N SER A 27 27.00 -125.67 -27.46
CA SER A 27 27.05 -126.59 -28.59
C SER A 27 26.75 -128.03 -28.17
N LYS A 28 25.84 -128.70 -28.91
CA LYS A 28 25.99 -130.04 -29.54
C LYS A 28 24.67 -130.81 -29.56
N ASP A 29 23.97 -130.76 -30.69
CA ASP A 29 23.03 -131.79 -31.11
C ASP A 29 23.53 -132.44 -32.41
N THR A 30 23.92 -133.71 -32.32
CA THR A 30 24.15 -134.59 -33.46
C THR A 30 23.08 -135.65 -33.46
N LYS A 31 22.22 -135.69 -34.50
CA LYS A 31 21.87 -136.91 -35.26
C LYS A 31 20.88 -136.60 -36.39
N THR A 32 21.40 -136.67 -37.60
CA THR A 32 20.81 -137.25 -38.82
C THR A 32 19.41 -137.88 -38.70
N LYS A 33 18.45 -137.42 -39.52
CA LYS A 33 17.98 -138.15 -40.73
C LYS A 33 16.77 -137.47 -41.40
N ARG A 34 16.82 -137.53 -42.73
CA ARG A 34 15.70 -137.58 -43.71
C ARG A 34 14.82 -136.35 -43.89
N LYS A 35 15.16 -135.64 -44.96
CA LYS A 35 14.23 -135.01 -45.91
C LYS A 35 13.08 -135.95 -46.30
N PRO A 36 11.82 -135.49 -46.25
CA PRO A 36 10.82 -135.79 -47.25
C PRO A 36 10.66 -134.55 -48.15
N ARG A 37 10.82 -134.74 -49.46
CA ARG A 37 10.12 -133.90 -50.44
C ARG A 37 8.65 -134.28 -50.30
N PHE A 38 7.87 -133.44 -49.64
CA PHE A 38 6.44 -133.35 -49.91
C PHE A 38 6.20 -131.92 -50.38
N GLU A 39 6.02 -131.83 -51.68
CA GLU A 39 5.57 -130.68 -52.42
C GLU A 39 4.07 -130.59 -52.17
N GLU A 40 3.71 -129.89 -51.10
CA GLU A 40 2.44 -129.18 -50.98
C GLU A 40 2.85 -127.75 -50.68
N SER A 41 2.74 -126.87 -51.68
CA SER A 41 2.72 -125.44 -51.42
C SER A 41 1.76 -125.22 -50.24
N PRO A 42 2.20 -124.69 -49.08
CA PRO A 42 1.24 -124.09 -48.18
C PRO A 42 0.47 -123.09 -49.04
N PRO A 43 -0.88 -123.06 -48.99
CA PRO A 43 -1.63 -122.32 -49.97
C PRO A 43 -1.05 -120.90 -50.01
N LEU A 44 -0.62 -120.46 -51.19
CA LEU A 44 -0.03 -119.14 -51.49
C LEU A 44 -0.91 -117.96 -50.99
N PHE A 45 -2.09 -118.28 -50.46
CA PHE A 45 -2.96 -117.49 -49.61
C PHE A 45 -2.29 -116.88 -48.37
N CYS A 46 -1.26 -117.51 -47.77
CA CYS A 46 -0.59 -116.95 -46.58
C CYS A 46 0.22 -115.68 -46.87
N ALA A 47 0.91 -115.59 -48.00
CA ALA A 47 1.67 -114.39 -48.37
C ALA A 47 0.75 -113.19 -48.65
N GLY A 48 -0.43 -113.44 -49.24
CA GLY A 48 -1.45 -112.40 -49.44
C GLY A 48 -2.02 -111.87 -48.11
N LEU A 49 -2.26 -112.76 -47.15
CA LEU A 49 -2.70 -112.38 -45.80
C LEU A 49 -1.64 -111.55 -45.06
N GLU A 50 -0.36 -111.93 -45.13
CA GLU A 50 0.74 -111.20 -44.49
C GLU A 50 0.92 -109.80 -45.09
N ILE A 51 0.85 -109.67 -46.42
CA ILE A 51 0.92 -108.37 -47.10
C ILE A 51 -0.25 -107.48 -46.65
N LEU A 52 -1.46 -108.03 -46.57
CA LEU A 52 -2.63 -107.29 -46.12
C LEU A 52 -2.51 -106.85 -44.66
N SER A 53 -2.06 -107.76 -43.76
CA SER A 53 -1.79 -107.44 -42.35
C SER A 53 -0.78 -106.32 -42.22
N ARG A 54 0.31 -106.35 -43.01
CA ARG A 54 1.32 -105.27 -43.00
C ARG A 54 0.74 -103.94 -43.45
N TYR A 55 -0.03 -103.90 -44.53
CA TYR A 55 -0.66 -102.66 -44.98
C TYR A 55 -1.71 -102.15 -43.99
N GLU A 56 -2.46 -103.03 -43.35
CA GLU A 56 -3.42 -102.68 -42.30
C GLU A 56 -2.71 -102.07 -41.08
N GLU A 57 -1.63 -102.70 -40.62
CA GLU A 57 -0.79 -102.21 -39.51
C GLU A 57 -0.11 -100.87 -39.85
N ASP A 58 0.49 -100.77 -41.04
CA ASP A 58 1.16 -99.55 -41.51
C ASP A 58 0.15 -98.40 -41.69
N TRP A 59 -1.03 -98.68 -42.25
CA TRP A 59 -2.12 -97.71 -42.38
C TRP A 59 -2.63 -97.25 -41.02
N PHE A 60 -2.85 -98.17 -40.09
CA PHE A 60 -3.31 -97.85 -38.74
C PHE A 60 -2.30 -96.98 -38.00
N LEU A 61 -1.01 -97.34 -38.06
CA LEU A 61 0.06 -96.58 -37.43
C LEU A 61 0.17 -95.17 -38.04
N LEU A 62 0.08 -95.05 -39.36
CA LEU A 62 0.10 -93.77 -40.06
C LEU A 62 -1.07 -92.88 -39.66
N HIS A 63 -2.29 -93.42 -39.60
CA HIS A 63 -3.48 -92.67 -39.17
C HIS A 63 -3.37 -92.25 -37.70
N LYS A 64 -2.92 -93.15 -36.82
CA LYS A 64 -2.67 -92.83 -35.41
C LYS A 64 -1.67 -91.68 -35.29
N ARG A 65 -0.52 -91.79 -35.95
CA ARG A 65 0.51 -90.73 -35.93
C ARG A 65 0.00 -89.41 -36.50
N THR A 66 -0.81 -89.45 -37.56
CA THR A 66 -1.41 -88.25 -38.16
C THR A 66 -2.38 -87.58 -37.18
N LYS A 67 -3.19 -88.37 -36.46
CA LYS A 67 -4.10 -87.87 -35.42
C LYS A 67 -3.33 -87.26 -34.24
N ASP A 68 -2.31 -87.95 -33.75
CA ASP A 68 -1.45 -87.47 -32.65
C ASP A 68 -0.73 -86.16 -33.07
N CYS A 69 -0.27 -86.09 -34.33
CA CYS A 69 0.33 -84.88 -34.89
C CYS A 69 -0.67 -83.72 -34.98
N ALA A 70 -1.91 -83.97 -35.41
CA ALA A 70 -2.96 -82.96 -35.46
C ALA A 70 -3.32 -82.43 -34.06
N GLN A 71 -3.40 -83.31 -33.05
CA GLN A 71 -3.63 -82.91 -31.66
C GLN A 71 -2.47 -82.07 -31.09
N ALA A 72 -1.22 -82.43 -31.39
CA ALA A 72 -0.06 -81.64 -31.00
C ALA A 72 -0.02 -80.27 -31.71
N ALA A 73 -0.43 -80.22 -32.99
CA ALA A 73 -0.55 -78.96 -33.72
C ALA A 73 -1.63 -78.05 -33.12
N GLU A 74 -2.78 -78.61 -32.74
CA GLU A 74 -3.86 -77.88 -32.07
C GLU A 74 -3.42 -77.32 -30.70
N SER A 75 -2.67 -78.09 -29.90
CA SER A 75 -2.14 -77.57 -28.63
C SER A 75 -1.16 -76.41 -28.83
N VAL A 76 -0.27 -76.52 -29.83
CA VAL A 76 0.70 -75.47 -30.14
C VAL A 76 0.00 -74.21 -30.69
N ASP A 77 -1.04 -74.38 -31.52
CA ASP A 77 -1.85 -73.25 -32.00
C ASP A 77 -2.53 -72.52 -30.83
N GLY A 78 -3.07 -73.25 -29.86
CA GLY A 78 -3.60 -72.69 -28.62
C GLY A 78 -2.58 -71.84 -27.84
N ASP A 79 -1.36 -72.35 -27.70
CA ASP A 79 -0.26 -71.61 -27.04
C ASP A 79 0.13 -70.34 -27.83
N ILE A 80 0.17 -70.42 -29.17
CA ILE A 80 0.44 -69.27 -30.04
C ILE A 80 -0.65 -68.20 -29.89
N VAL A 81 -1.92 -68.59 -29.89
CA VAL A 81 -3.04 -67.66 -29.71
C VAL A 81 -2.95 -66.98 -28.34
N MET A 82 -2.71 -67.73 -27.27
CA MET A 82 -2.56 -67.17 -25.93
C MET A 82 -1.38 -66.20 -25.83
N LEU A 83 -0.23 -66.56 -26.42
CA LEU A 83 0.95 -65.69 -26.45
C LEU A 83 0.68 -64.41 -27.26
N SER A 84 -0.02 -64.51 -28.39
CA SER A 84 -0.38 -63.36 -29.22
C SER A 84 -1.30 -62.39 -28.48
N ALA A 85 -2.30 -62.91 -27.76
CA ALA A 85 -3.20 -62.09 -26.94
C ALA A 85 -2.46 -61.38 -25.80
N HIS A 86 -1.50 -62.07 -25.17
CA HIS A 86 -0.68 -61.47 -24.13
C HIS A 86 0.27 -60.39 -24.68
N TRP A 87 0.87 -60.63 -25.85
CA TRP A 87 1.71 -59.63 -26.52
C TRP A 87 0.90 -58.39 -26.91
N GLU A 88 -0.30 -58.60 -27.45
CA GLU A 88 -1.19 -57.52 -27.84
C GLU A 88 -1.60 -56.65 -26.64
N ARG A 89 -1.92 -57.28 -25.49
CA ARG A 89 -2.21 -56.56 -24.25
C ARG A 89 -1.01 -55.73 -23.76
N ARG A 90 0.21 -56.26 -23.87
CA ARG A 90 1.43 -55.52 -23.52
C ARG A 90 1.67 -54.36 -24.48
N ARG A 91 1.45 -54.58 -25.78
CA ARG A 91 1.57 -53.55 -26.81
C ARG A 91 0.60 -52.40 -26.53
N THR A 92 -0.67 -52.69 -26.23
CA THR A 92 -1.66 -51.64 -25.90
C THR A 92 -1.28 -50.87 -24.65
N ALA A 93 -0.79 -51.53 -23.60
CA ALA A 93 -0.35 -50.86 -22.37
C ALA A 93 0.87 -49.95 -22.62
N LEU A 94 1.83 -50.40 -23.44
CA LEU A 94 2.97 -49.57 -23.84
C LEU A 94 2.56 -48.37 -24.68
N THR A 95 1.60 -48.53 -25.59
CA THR A 95 1.08 -47.41 -26.39
C THR A 95 0.39 -46.37 -25.50
N GLN A 96 -0.42 -46.80 -24.52
CA GLN A 96 -1.02 -45.88 -23.54
C GLN A 96 0.04 -45.13 -22.74
N LEU A 97 1.05 -45.82 -22.21
CA LEU A 97 2.15 -45.17 -21.49
C LEU A 97 2.89 -44.16 -22.38
N GLN A 98 3.10 -44.49 -23.65
CA GLN A 98 3.73 -43.59 -24.61
C GLN A 98 2.88 -42.34 -24.85
N GLU A 99 1.55 -42.48 -24.99
CA GLU A 99 0.62 -41.37 -25.14
C GLU A 99 0.67 -40.43 -23.92
N GLU A 100 0.65 -40.99 -22.70
CA GLU A 100 0.81 -40.20 -21.46
C GLU A 100 2.18 -39.52 -21.37
N LEU A 101 3.25 -40.20 -21.78
CA LEU A 101 4.59 -39.59 -21.77
C LEU A 101 4.70 -38.47 -22.82
N GLN A 102 3.96 -38.57 -23.92
CA GLN A 102 3.91 -37.54 -24.96
C GLN A 102 3.10 -36.30 -24.54
N SER A 103 2.21 -36.39 -23.55
CA SER A 103 1.48 -35.24 -22.98
C SER A 103 2.27 -34.50 -21.89
N LEU A 104 3.34 -35.10 -21.35
CA LEU A 104 4.16 -34.49 -20.31
C LEU A 104 4.78 -33.14 -20.74
N PRO A 105 5.32 -32.96 -21.97
CA PRO A 105 5.85 -31.66 -22.39
C PRO A 105 4.80 -30.55 -22.44
N THR A 106 3.56 -30.86 -22.84
CA THR A 106 2.47 -29.87 -22.81
C THR A 106 2.12 -29.48 -21.38
N PHE A 107 2.04 -30.46 -20.47
CA PHE A 107 1.84 -30.18 -19.05
C PHE A 107 2.97 -29.33 -18.45
N VAL A 108 4.24 -29.60 -18.81
CA VAL A 108 5.38 -28.76 -18.39
C VAL A 108 5.22 -27.34 -18.92
N SER A 109 4.82 -27.15 -20.19
CA SER A 109 4.62 -25.81 -20.75
C SER A 109 3.48 -25.04 -20.08
N GLU A 110 2.42 -25.74 -19.63
CA GLU A 110 1.33 -25.16 -18.85
C GLU A 110 1.81 -24.72 -17.46
N LEU A 111 2.62 -25.56 -16.80
CA LEU A 111 3.26 -25.20 -15.53
C LEU A 111 4.17 -23.97 -15.70
N ASP A 112 5.01 -23.94 -16.73
CA ASP A 112 5.87 -22.79 -17.02
C ASP A 112 5.05 -21.50 -17.26
N ALA A 113 3.90 -21.61 -17.95
CA ALA A 113 2.99 -20.49 -18.15
C ALA A 113 2.37 -20.00 -16.83
N ILE A 114 1.95 -20.92 -15.95
CA ILE A 114 1.44 -20.57 -14.62
C ILE A 114 2.55 -19.90 -13.79
N THR A 115 3.76 -20.43 -13.81
CA THR A 115 4.92 -19.84 -13.13
C THR A 115 5.22 -18.43 -13.64
N ALA A 116 5.17 -18.20 -14.96
CA ALA A 116 5.34 -16.86 -15.55
C ALA A 116 4.23 -15.89 -15.14
N ASN A 117 2.98 -16.34 -15.08
CA ASN A 117 1.85 -15.53 -14.63
C ASN A 117 1.97 -15.14 -13.15
N ILE A 118 2.45 -16.06 -12.30
CA ILE A 118 2.72 -15.77 -10.89
C ILE A 118 3.80 -14.70 -10.78
N ALA A 119 4.93 -14.84 -11.51
CA ALA A 119 6.00 -13.83 -11.49
C ALA A 119 5.54 -12.46 -11.99
N HIS A 120 4.66 -12.40 -13.00
CA HIS A 120 4.07 -11.14 -13.45
C HIS A 120 3.20 -10.51 -12.36
N LEU A 121 2.35 -11.31 -11.71
CA LEU A 121 1.46 -10.84 -10.66
C LEU A 121 2.25 -10.35 -9.43
N GLU A 122 3.34 -11.03 -9.08
CA GLU A 122 4.28 -10.57 -8.05
C GLU A 122 4.84 -9.18 -8.37
N GLY A 123 5.22 -8.93 -9.63
CA GLY A 123 5.65 -7.61 -10.09
C GLY A 123 4.55 -6.54 -10.01
N ASP A 124 3.32 -6.88 -10.38
CA ASP A 124 2.17 -5.97 -10.25
C ASP A 124 1.88 -5.61 -8.78
N PHE A 125 2.04 -6.57 -7.86
CA PHE A 125 1.90 -6.34 -6.42
C PHE A 125 3.00 -5.43 -5.89
N GLU A 126 4.26 -5.63 -6.28
CA GLU A 126 5.37 -4.76 -5.88
C GLU A 126 5.16 -3.31 -6.38
N GLU A 127 4.68 -3.15 -7.62
CA GLU A 127 4.32 -1.83 -8.14
C GLU A 127 3.18 -1.19 -7.33
N MET A 128 2.13 -1.95 -7.03
CA MET A 128 1.01 -1.46 -6.22
C MET A 128 1.46 -1.03 -4.81
N GLU A 129 2.31 -1.82 -4.16
CA GLU A 129 2.90 -1.49 -2.85
C GLU A 129 3.69 -0.19 -2.93
N SER A 130 4.53 -0.02 -3.96
CA SER A 130 5.29 1.22 -4.16
C SER A 130 4.38 2.45 -4.33
N ARG A 131 3.27 2.30 -5.05
CA ARG A 131 2.27 3.37 -5.25
C ARG A 131 1.51 3.68 -3.96
N LEU A 132 1.24 2.68 -3.13
CA LEU A 132 0.56 2.85 -1.84
C LEU A 132 1.45 3.60 -0.84
N ILE A 133 2.75 3.26 -0.79
CA ILE A 133 3.75 3.99 0.01
C ILE A 133 3.86 5.45 -0.45
N TYR A 134 3.85 5.69 -1.76
CA TYR A 134 3.85 7.05 -2.31
C TYR A 134 2.59 7.82 -1.93
N LEU A 135 1.41 7.18 -1.98
CA LEU A 135 0.15 7.79 -1.55
C LEU A 135 0.18 8.14 -0.06
N GLU A 136 0.68 7.25 0.79
CA GLU A 136 0.86 7.53 2.23
C GLU A 136 1.75 8.76 2.45
N THR A 137 2.85 8.85 1.71
CA THR A 137 3.75 10.01 1.75
C THR A 137 3.02 11.30 1.37
N LEU A 138 2.20 11.28 0.31
CA LEU A 138 1.40 12.43 -0.10
C LEU A 138 0.35 12.81 0.95
N CYS A 139 -0.32 11.84 1.56
CA CYS A 139 -1.28 12.08 2.64
C CYS A 139 -0.60 12.78 3.83
N CYS A 140 0.56 12.29 4.27
CA CYS A 140 1.34 12.92 5.34
C CYS A 140 1.73 14.36 4.99
N GLN A 141 2.11 14.63 3.73
CA GLN A 141 2.41 15.99 3.27
C GLN A 141 1.18 16.90 3.31
N CYS A 142 0.01 16.43 2.89
CA CYS A 142 -1.24 17.17 2.94
C CYS A 142 -1.64 17.53 4.38
N GLU A 143 -1.51 16.57 5.31
CA GLU A 143 -1.77 16.81 6.73
C GLU A 143 -0.81 17.84 7.31
N GLN A 144 0.48 17.70 7.02
CA GLN A 144 1.50 18.66 7.46
C GLN A 144 1.21 20.07 6.92
N GLN A 145 0.83 20.19 5.64
CA GLN A 145 0.46 21.46 5.02
C GLN A 145 -0.78 22.07 5.68
N THR A 146 -1.77 21.25 6.01
CA THR A 146 -2.99 21.68 6.70
C THR A 146 -2.68 22.24 8.08
N VAL A 147 -1.86 21.55 8.87
CA VAL A 147 -1.43 22.00 10.20
C VAL A 147 -0.63 23.30 10.10
N LYS A 148 0.31 23.39 9.15
CA LYS A 148 1.08 24.61 8.90
C LYS A 148 0.16 25.79 8.56
N GLN A 149 -0.80 25.59 7.67
CA GLN A 149 -1.75 26.63 7.28
C GLN A 149 -2.61 27.07 8.46
N HIS A 150 -3.07 26.14 9.29
CA HIS A 150 -3.82 26.44 10.50
C HIS A 150 -3.01 27.32 11.47
N HIS A 151 -1.73 27.01 11.72
CA HIS A 151 -0.87 27.86 12.55
C HIS A 151 -0.64 29.25 11.96
N VAL A 152 -0.45 29.35 10.65
CA VAL A 152 -0.32 30.65 9.95
C VAL A 152 -1.58 31.49 10.14
N ASN A 153 -2.76 30.89 9.95
CA ASN A 153 -4.04 31.56 10.14
C ASN A 153 -4.24 32.02 11.58
N GLN A 154 -3.90 31.19 12.58
CA GLN A 154 -3.95 31.57 13.99
C GLN A 154 -3.04 32.76 14.30
N LEU A 155 -1.81 32.75 13.77
CA LEU A 155 -0.86 33.83 13.94
C LEU A 155 -1.38 35.13 13.31
N GLU A 156 -2.01 35.05 12.13
CA GLU A 156 -2.60 36.20 11.47
C GLU A 156 -3.78 36.79 12.26
N VAL A 157 -4.67 35.94 12.79
CA VAL A 157 -5.77 36.37 13.65
C VAL A 157 -5.24 37.05 14.92
N TYR A 158 -4.22 36.47 15.55
CA TYR A 158 -3.57 37.05 16.73
C TYR A 158 -2.93 38.41 16.41
N LYS A 159 -2.16 38.51 15.32
CA LYS A 159 -1.56 39.78 14.87
C LYS A 159 -2.63 40.84 14.59
N LYS A 160 -3.74 40.46 13.96
CA LYS A 160 -4.88 41.37 13.71
C LYS A 160 -5.53 41.82 15.01
N LYS A 161 -5.70 40.92 16.00
CA LYS A 161 -6.20 41.28 17.33
C LYS A 161 -5.28 42.29 18.02
N LYS A 162 -3.97 42.04 18.00
CA LYS A 162 -2.99 42.96 18.61
C LYS A 162 -2.98 44.34 17.96
N ARG A 163 -3.10 44.42 16.63
CA ARG A 163 -3.25 45.71 15.94
C ARG A 163 -4.50 46.48 16.41
N ARG A 164 -5.64 45.80 16.54
CA ARG A 164 -6.88 46.42 17.03
C ARG A 164 -6.78 46.87 18.49
N GLU A 165 -6.11 46.11 19.35
CA GLU A 165 -5.88 46.49 20.76
C GLU A 165 -5.02 47.77 20.85
N VAL A 166 -3.97 47.88 20.03
CA VAL A 166 -3.13 49.08 19.97
C VAL A 166 -3.92 50.29 19.45
N GLU A 167 -4.66 50.13 18.34
CA GLU A 167 -5.51 51.18 17.77
C GLU A 167 -6.57 51.66 18.77
N ALA A 168 -7.18 50.74 19.53
CA ALA A 168 -8.15 51.08 20.56
C ALA A 168 -7.53 51.89 21.72
N LEU A 169 -6.34 51.48 22.20
CA LEU A 169 -5.61 52.22 23.24
C LEU A 169 -5.18 53.61 22.76
N GLU A 170 -4.76 53.74 21.50
CA GLU A 170 -4.42 55.03 20.90
C GLU A 170 -5.63 55.96 20.84
N VAL A 171 -6.79 55.46 20.41
CA VAL A 171 -8.04 56.24 20.41
C VAL A 171 -8.46 56.63 21.82
N GLU A 172 -8.40 55.72 22.78
CA GLU A 172 -8.74 55.99 24.18
C GLU A 172 -7.81 57.06 24.79
N LEU A 173 -6.50 56.93 24.60
CA LEU A 173 -5.50 57.90 25.06
C LEU A 173 -5.71 59.28 24.42
N ASN A 174 -5.98 59.33 23.11
CA ASN A 174 -6.29 60.58 22.41
C ASN A 174 -7.58 61.22 22.93
N SER A 175 -8.60 60.42 23.25
CA SER A 175 -9.86 60.91 23.82
C SER A 175 -9.69 61.46 25.24
N GLU A 176 -8.90 60.78 26.07
CA GLU A 176 -8.57 61.22 27.44
C GLU A 176 -7.76 62.52 27.41
N HIS A 177 -6.78 62.62 26.50
CA HIS A 177 -6.01 63.84 26.28
C HIS A 177 -6.91 65.00 25.84
N ALA A 178 -7.78 64.80 24.85
CA ALA A 178 -8.73 65.81 24.39
C ALA A 178 -9.69 66.26 25.51
N GLN A 179 -10.17 65.33 26.34
CA GLN A 179 -11.00 65.64 27.50
C GLN A 179 -10.22 66.49 28.52
N LYS A 180 -9.00 66.11 28.89
CA LYS A 180 -8.17 66.89 29.84
C LYS A 180 -7.89 68.31 29.32
N VAL A 181 -7.62 68.46 28.04
CA VAL A 181 -7.44 69.78 27.41
C VAL A 181 -8.72 70.60 27.52
N ALA A 182 -9.88 70.03 27.18
CA ALA A 182 -11.16 70.73 27.29
C ALA A 182 -11.52 71.12 28.73
N GLU A 183 -11.22 70.26 29.72
CA GLU A 183 -11.40 70.56 31.15
C GLU A 183 -10.50 71.71 31.60
N LEU A 184 -9.22 71.71 31.21
CA LEU A 184 -8.29 72.80 31.49
C LEU A 184 -8.75 74.12 30.85
N GLU A 185 -9.16 74.10 29.58
CA GLU A 185 -9.72 75.26 28.88
C GLU A 185 -10.99 75.77 29.56
N GLN A 186 -11.88 74.88 30.01
CA GLN A 186 -13.08 75.24 30.75
C GLN A 186 -12.74 75.93 32.08
N THR A 187 -11.79 75.38 32.84
CA THR A 187 -11.37 75.98 34.12
C THR A 187 -10.73 77.36 33.91
N MET A 188 -9.97 77.53 32.83
CA MET A 188 -9.38 78.83 32.45
C MET A 188 -10.46 79.84 32.03
N CYS A 189 -11.41 79.44 31.19
CA CYS A 189 -12.56 80.27 30.80
C CYS A 189 -13.40 80.70 32.00
N GLN A 190 -13.63 79.80 32.96
CA GLN A 190 -14.37 80.10 34.18
C GLN A 190 -13.62 81.13 35.04
N LYS A 191 -12.30 80.98 35.23
CA LYS A 191 -11.46 81.95 35.95
C LYS A 191 -11.50 83.34 35.31
N LEU A 192 -11.44 83.41 33.98
CA LEU A 192 -11.53 84.69 33.25
C LEU A 192 -12.91 85.32 33.38
N ARG A 193 -13.99 84.52 33.32
CA ARG A 193 -15.36 84.97 33.52
C ARG A 193 -15.61 85.48 34.93
N ASP A 194 -15.15 84.76 35.96
CA ASP A 194 -15.28 85.18 37.36
C ASP A 194 -14.53 86.49 37.60
N ARG A 195 -13.32 86.63 37.05
CA ARG A 195 -12.55 87.88 37.08
C ARG A 195 -13.27 89.03 36.36
N GLN A 196 -13.85 88.76 35.18
CA GLN A 196 -14.67 89.76 34.47
C GLN A 196 -15.86 90.21 35.33
N LYS A 197 -16.57 89.26 35.96
CA LYS A 197 -17.71 89.55 36.83
C LYS A 197 -17.32 90.41 38.02
N VAL A 198 -16.16 90.15 38.65
CA VAL A 198 -15.63 91.00 39.73
C VAL A 198 -15.40 92.44 39.27
N TYR A 199 -14.84 92.63 38.07
CA TYR A 199 -14.67 93.98 37.52
C TYR A 199 -16.00 94.65 37.18
N GLU A 200 -16.96 93.91 36.66
CA GLU A 200 -18.30 94.41 36.36
C GLU A 200 -19.07 94.80 37.63
N GLU A 201 -19.01 93.98 38.69
CA GLU A 201 -19.57 94.29 39.99
C GLU A 201 -18.92 95.54 40.61
N ALA A 202 -17.60 95.67 40.52
CA ALA A 202 -16.88 96.87 40.97
C ALA A 202 -17.33 98.12 40.19
N PHE A 203 -17.47 98.01 38.87
CA PHE A 203 -17.96 99.11 38.03
C PHE A 203 -19.39 99.51 38.37
N ASN A 204 -20.29 98.55 38.56
CA ASN A 204 -21.68 98.82 38.92
C ASN A 204 -21.77 99.50 40.30
N GLN A 205 -20.97 99.07 41.28
CA GLN A 205 -20.87 99.74 42.58
C GLN A 205 -20.40 101.18 42.42
N ASP A 206 -19.36 101.44 41.63
CA ASP A 206 -18.86 102.79 41.36
C ASP A 206 -19.95 103.66 40.69
N MET A 207 -20.73 103.08 39.76
CA MET A 207 -21.85 103.76 39.09
C MET A 207 -23.01 104.05 40.04
N GLU A 208 -23.40 103.12 40.91
CA GLU A 208 -24.41 103.32 41.95
C GLU A 208 -23.99 104.41 42.95
N GLN A 209 -22.72 104.41 43.34
CA GLN A 209 -22.16 105.46 44.20
C GLN A 209 -22.22 106.83 43.51
N TYR A 210 -21.86 106.91 42.23
CA TYR A 210 -21.97 108.14 41.44
C TYR A 210 -23.41 108.64 41.36
N LEU A 211 -24.38 107.76 41.08
CA LEU A 211 -25.80 108.12 41.03
C LEU A 211 -26.32 108.58 42.41
N SER A 212 -25.79 108.03 43.49
CA SER A 212 -26.21 108.34 44.87
C SER A 212 -25.59 109.63 45.42
N THR A 213 -24.34 109.95 45.07
CA THR A 213 -23.57 111.07 45.66
C THR A 213 -23.20 112.19 44.68
N GLY A 214 -23.36 111.98 43.37
CA GLY A 214 -23.06 112.95 42.31
C GLY A 214 -21.56 113.19 42.07
N GLN A 215 -20.67 112.38 42.64
CA GLN A 215 -19.22 112.52 42.53
C GLN A 215 -18.59 111.18 42.14
N ILE A 216 -17.77 111.17 41.07
CA ILE A 216 -16.97 110.01 40.72
C ILE A 216 -15.79 110.01 41.68
N GLN A 217 -15.67 109.00 42.52
CA GLN A 217 -14.47 108.81 43.32
C GLN A 217 -13.35 108.38 42.37
N GLN A 218 -12.59 109.36 41.87
CA GLN A 218 -11.24 109.06 41.40
C GLN A 218 -10.55 108.33 42.56
N ARG A 219 -10.13 107.09 42.31
CA ARG A 219 -9.27 106.35 43.24
C ARG A 219 -7.93 107.07 43.35
N GLU A 220 -7.91 108.21 44.03
CA GLU A 220 -6.74 108.93 44.53
C GLU A 220 -6.46 108.42 45.95
N GLN A 221 -6.20 107.12 46.09
CA GLN A 221 -5.68 106.56 47.34
C GLN A 221 -4.63 105.48 47.07
N ILE A 222 -3.67 105.77 46.20
CA ILE A 222 -2.30 105.26 46.32
C ILE A 222 -1.34 106.38 45.91
N SER A 223 -1.31 107.45 46.67
CA SER A 223 -0.13 108.31 46.82
C SER A 223 -0.43 109.38 47.86
N ARG A 224 0.50 109.57 48.80
CA ARG A 224 0.53 110.63 49.83
C ARG A 224 -0.13 110.30 51.17
N PHE A 225 0.48 109.34 51.86
CA PHE A 225 1.20 109.68 53.09
C PHE A 225 2.53 108.91 53.06
N GLU A 226 3.43 109.36 52.18
CA GLU A 226 4.85 109.02 52.25
C GLU A 226 5.49 109.92 53.30
N ASP A 227 6.19 109.33 54.26
CA ASP A 227 7.63 109.57 54.47
C ASP A 227 8.08 108.97 55.81
N ASN A 228 8.48 107.70 55.78
CA ASN A 228 9.88 107.34 56.08
C ASN A 228 10.15 105.82 55.90
N SER A 229 10.95 105.55 54.86
CA SER A 229 11.90 104.43 54.68
C SER A 229 11.43 103.11 54.03
N PRO A 230 12.31 102.47 53.22
CA PRO A 230 12.01 102.21 51.81
C PRO A 230 12.27 100.76 51.38
N ALA A 231 11.39 100.20 50.54
CA ALA A 231 11.72 99.14 49.56
C ALA A 231 10.46 98.78 48.76
N LEU A 232 10.13 99.59 47.75
CA LEU A 232 9.32 99.16 46.62
C LEU A 232 10.04 99.62 45.35
N GLN A 233 10.47 98.65 44.56
CA GLN A 233 10.76 98.85 43.15
C GLN A 233 9.55 98.33 42.38
N SER A 234 8.68 99.25 41.98
CA SER A 234 7.95 99.14 40.73
C SER A 234 8.06 100.47 40.01
N GLU A 235 9.10 100.62 39.21
CA GLU A 235 9.17 101.63 38.17
C GLU A 235 8.59 101.05 36.90
N ILE A 236 7.53 101.70 36.39
CA ILE A 236 7.22 101.70 34.97
C ILE A 236 7.87 102.97 34.43
N GLU A 237 8.93 102.82 33.64
CA GLU A 237 9.45 103.88 32.77
C GLU A 237 9.20 103.50 31.30
N PRO A 238 8.78 104.44 30.43
CA PRO A 238 8.36 104.12 29.07
C PRO A 238 9.57 104.11 28.12
N THR A 239 9.98 102.92 27.65
CA THR A 239 10.97 102.81 26.58
C THR A 239 10.50 101.80 25.52
N LYS A 240 10.17 102.34 24.34
CA LYS A 240 10.20 101.81 22.95
C LYS A 240 9.82 100.32 22.68
N PRO A 241 9.14 100.05 21.54
CA PRO A 241 8.68 98.70 21.22
C PRO A 241 9.85 97.80 20.86
N ASP A 242 10.27 96.96 21.79
CA ASP A 242 11.14 95.82 21.49
C ASP A 242 10.27 94.67 20.98
N VAL A 243 10.35 94.45 19.67
CA VAL A 243 9.63 93.42 18.90
C VAL A 243 10.18 92.01 19.20
N GLY A 244 11.13 91.86 20.13
CA GLY A 244 11.86 90.62 20.37
C GLY A 244 11.33 89.68 21.47
N VAL A 245 10.38 90.07 22.32
CA VAL A 245 10.02 89.23 23.50
C VAL A 245 8.76 88.37 23.27
N LEU A 246 8.00 88.62 22.21
CA LEU A 246 6.80 87.84 21.90
C LEU A 246 7.12 86.46 21.30
N ASP A 247 8.35 86.26 20.79
CA ASP A 247 8.80 84.99 20.21
C ASP A 247 9.20 83.94 21.28
N HIS A 248 9.25 84.34 22.55
CA HIS A 248 9.71 83.45 23.64
C HIS A 248 8.57 82.77 24.42
N MET A 249 7.31 82.99 24.01
CA MET A 249 6.13 82.29 24.53
C MET A 249 5.66 81.17 23.59
N MET A 250 6.58 80.52 22.88
CA MET A 250 6.38 79.15 22.44
C MET A 250 6.94 78.25 23.55
N VAL A 251 6.06 77.75 24.43
CA VAL A 251 6.38 76.59 25.27
C VAL A 251 6.44 75.40 24.33
N THR A 252 7.51 75.29 23.54
CA THR A 252 7.88 74.04 22.89
C THR A 252 8.20 73.09 24.03
N ASN A 253 7.41 72.03 24.10
CA ASN A 253 7.53 70.90 25.01
C ASN A 253 8.83 70.12 24.70
N MET A 254 9.99 70.77 24.84
CA MET A 254 11.30 70.23 24.43
C MET A 254 11.69 69.02 25.30
N SER A 255 11.08 68.88 26.48
CA SER A 255 11.29 67.71 27.34
C SER A 255 10.64 66.42 26.81
N ASP A 256 9.56 66.51 26.02
CA ASP A 256 8.91 65.34 25.42
C ASP A 256 9.57 64.91 24.10
N GLN A 257 10.25 65.84 23.41
CA GLN A 257 10.94 65.54 22.15
C GLN A 257 12.20 64.69 22.39
N GLU A 258 12.94 64.95 23.46
CA GLU A 258 14.13 64.17 23.85
C GLU A 258 13.75 62.74 24.29
N ALA A 259 12.61 62.58 24.98
CA ALA A 259 12.09 61.27 25.40
C ALA A 259 11.61 60.40 24.21
N LEU A 260 11.11 61.01 23.14
CA LEU A 260 10.73 60.31 21.90
C LEU A 260 11.94 59.85 21.10
N ASP A 261 13.02 60.64 21.06
CA ASP A 261 14.26 60.27 20.38
C ASP A 261 14.96 59.09 21.08
N ASP A 262 14.97 59.05 22.42
CA ASP A 262 15.51 57.90 23.18
C ASP A 262 14.71 56.61 22.96
N PHE A 263 13.38 56.70 22.81
CA PHE A 263 12.53 55.54 22.54
C PHE A 263 12.72 54.98 21.12
N LEU A 264 12.84 55.85 20.11
CA LEU A 264 13.05 55.44 18.72
C LEU A 264 14.47 54.91 18.47
N ASN A 265 15.48 55.40 19.20
CA ASN A 265 16.86 54.96 19.07
C ASN A 265 17.21 53.70 19.92
N SER A 266 16.36 53.30 20.87
CA SER A 266 16.56 52.09 21.69
C SER A 266 16.12 50.78 21.00
N SER A 267 15.47 50.87 19.85
CA SER A 267 14.97 49.70 19.09
C SER A 267 15.95 49.16 18.04
N GLY A 268 17.25 49.43 18.16
CA GLY A 268 18.22 49.06 17.14
C GLY A 268 19.65 49.01 17.64
N ASP A 269 19.98 48.00 18.45
CA ASP A 269 21.22 47.22 18.35
C ASP A 269 21.41 46.36 19.61
N ASP A 270 21.24 45.04 19.46
CA ASP A 270 22.06 44.00 20.11
C ASP A 270 21.42 42.62 19.93
N THR A 271 21.55 42.04 18.73
CA THR A 271 21.76 40.58 18.55
C THR A 271 22.50 40.31 17.25
N SER A 272 23.67 40.93 17.09
CA SER A 272 24.69 40.38 16.20
C SER A 272 25.83 39.85 17.06
N THR A 273 25.92 38.52 17.14
CA THR A 273 27.15 37.68 17.24
C THR A 273 26.95 36.41 18.08
N ARG A 274 26.43 35.34 17.45
CA ARG A 274 27.03 34.00 17.68
C ARG A 274 26.84 33.05 16.50
N SER A 275 27.98 32.80 15.86
CA SER A 275 28.39 31.64 15.07
C SER A 275 27.94 31.50 13.61
N SER A 276 28.91 31.78 12.73
CA SER A 276 29.21 31.05 11.50
C SER A 276 29.02 29.54 11.63
N LEU A 277 28.56 28.88 10.56
CA LEU A 277 29.20 27.75 9.89
C LEU A 277 28.41 27.37 8.61
N THR A 278 29.13 27.30 7.48
CA THR A 278 28.88 26.52 6.23
C THR A 278 27.66 26.88 5.37
N SER A 279 27.81 27.55 4.21
CA SER A 279 28.23 27.02 2.89
C SER A 279 27.28 25.98 2.28
N GLY A 280 26.57 26.35 1.20
CA GLY A 280 26.07 25.43 0.16
C GLY A 280 24.73 25.85 -0.48
N PRO A 281 24.53 25.73 -1.81
CA PRO A 281 23.96 26.82 -2.61
C PRO A 281 22.63 26.55 -3.35
N ASP A 282 22.02 27.66 -3.77
CA ASP A 282 21.21 27.98 -4.98
C ASP A 282 20.48 26.89 -5.77
N LEU A 283 19.26 27.23 -6.23
CA LEU A 283 18.99 27.56 -7.64
C LEU A 283 17.53 28.03 -7.81
N GLU A 284 17.29 29.35 -7.87
CA GLU A 284 16.33 29.95 -8.80
C GLU A 284 16.72 31.42 -9.02
N SER A 285 17.27 31.70 -10.20
CA SER A 285 17.52 33.05 -10.67
C SER A 285 16.71 33.24 -11.95
N CYS A 286 15.63 34.02 -11.84
CA CYS A 286 14.96 34.60 -12.99
C CYS A 286 15.76 35.79 -13.49
N SER A 287 16.04 35.82 -14.79
CA SER A 287 16.20 37.08 -15.52
C SER A 287 15.73 36.94 -16.95
N SER A 288 14.76 37.79 -17.28
CA SER A 288 14.23 38.06 -18.60
C SER A 288 15.13 39.06 -19.33
N GLU A 289 15.31 38.92 -20.65
CA GLU A 289 15.07 40.01 -21.61
C GLU A 289 15.21 39.58 -23.08
N SER A 290 14.10 39.72 -23.81
CA SER A 290 13.91 40.28 -25.16
C SER A 290 14.99 40.13 -26.26
N THR A 291 14.62 39.49 -27.39
CA THR A 291 14.80 40.12 -28.72
C THR A 291 13.89 39.55 -29.82
N ARG A 292 13.44 40.47 -30.66
CA ARG A 292 12.46 40.44 -31.77
C ARG A 292 13.00 39.81 -33.06
N SER A 293 12.15 39.05 -33.80
CA SER A 293 11.91 39.02 -35.28
C SER A 293 11.46 37.61 -35.75
N GLN A 294 10.20 37.43 -36.18
CA GLN A 294 9.70 37.51 -37.58
C GLN A 294 10.05 36.28 -38.46
N MET A 295 9.11 35.33 -38.62
CA MET A 295 8.78 34.76 -39.93
C MET A 295 7.40 34.06 -39.93
N ASN A 296 6.69 34.30 -41.03
CA ASN A 296 5.34 33.90 -41.38
C ASN A 296 5.17 32.38 -41.60
N GLN A 297 4.00 31.81 -41.31
CA GLN A 297 2.94 31.46 -42.30
C GLN A 297 1.89 30.51 -41.69
N ALA A 298 0.63 30.97 -41.68
CA ALA A 298 -0.57 30.13 -41.85
C ALA A 298 -0.94 30.16 -43.37
N PRO A 299 -1.96 29.46 -43.96
CA PRO A 299 -3.33 29.30 -43.42
C PRO A 299 -4.09 28.03 -43.97
N PRO A 300 -5.45 27.98 -44.14
CA PRO A 300 -6.45 27.63 -43.11
C PRO A 300 -7.66 26.80 -43.65
N THR A 301 -8.83 26.93 -42.99
CA THR A 301 -10.25 26.64 -43.36
C THR A 301 -10.80 25.23 -42.99
N ASN A 302 -12.03 25.02 -42.50
CA ASN A 302 -13.27 25.83 -42.54
C ASN A 302 -14.35 25.28 -41.57
N ASN A 303 -15.13 26.19 -40.96
CA ASN A 303 -16.60 26.20 -40.80
C ASN A 303 -17.45 25.30 -39.85
N LYS A 304 -18.11 26.04 -38.93
CA LYS A 304 -19.58 26.14 -38.62
C LYS A 304 -20.15 25.53 -37.30
N PRO A 305 -21.24 26.13 -36.75
CA PRO A 305 -21.58 26.19 -35.31
C PRO A 305 -23.05 25.76 -35.00
N SER A 306 -23.55 26.18 -33.81
CA SER A 306 -24.98 26.36 -33.39
C SER A 306 -25.59 25.20 -32.58
N ASN A 307 -26.40 25.34 -31.53
CA ASN A 307 -26.85 26.36 -30.56
C ASN A 307 -27.82 25.64 -29.56
N GLN A 308 -28.28 26.35 -28.51
CA GLN A 308 -29.46 26.12 -27.64
C GLN A 308 -29.27 25.16 -26.44
N ASP A 309 -29.73 25.44 -25.22
CA ASP A 309 -30.59 26.51 -24.71
C ASP A 309 -30.37 26.75 -23.20
N ALA A 310 -30.64 27.99 -22.79
CA ALA A 310 -30.70 28.47 -21.41
C ALA A 310 -32.04 28.10 -20.75
N VAL A 311 -32.11 28.04 -19.41
CA VAL A 311 -33.10 28.77 -18.58
C VAL A 311 -32.62 28.78 -17.13
N TRP A 312 -32.57 29.99 -16.56
CA TRP A 312 -32.40 30.30 -15.14
C TRP A 312 -33.78 30.39 -14.46
N GLY A 313 -33.86 30.01 -13.18
CA GLY A 313 -34.97 30.32 -12.30
C GLY A 313 -34.46 30.47 -10.86
N ARG A 314 -34.73 31.63 -10.28
CA ARG A 314 -34.16 32.24 -9.07
C ARG A 314 -35.23 32.29 -7.96
N ASP A 315 -34.77 32.12 -6.72
CA ASP A 315 -35.22 32.58 -5.37
C ASP A 315 -36.71 32.67 -5.02
N GLU A 316 -37.08 32.18 -3.82
CA GLU A 316 -37.38 33.07 -2.68
C GLU A 316 -37.52 32.30 -1.35
N GLU A 317 -37.04 32.96 -0.28
CA GLU A 317 -37.04 32.55 1.12
C GLU A 317 -38.42 32.65 1.77
N VAL A 318 -38.70 31.79 2.76
CA VAL A 318 -39.47 32.17 3.95
C VAL A 318 -39.01 31.32 5.14
N ALA A 319 -38.67 32.04 6.21
CA ALA A 319 -38.28 31.51 7.51
C ALA A 319 -39.48 30.93 8.28
N SER A 320 -39.24 29.84 9.01
CA SER A 320 -39.95 29.55 10.26
C SER A 320 -39.12 28.57 11.08
N GLU A 321 -38.82 28.98 12.30
CA GLU A 321 -38.07 28.30 13.35
C GLU A 321 -38.79 27.03 13.86
N ASP A 322 -37.96 26.15 14.43
CA ASP A 322 -38.23 25.26 15.56
C ASP A 322 -38.38 23.74 15.29
N SER A 323 -37.72 23.00 16.17
CA SER A 323 -37.73 21.56 16.46
C SER A 323 -36.84 20.57 15.67
N ASP A 324 -36.04 19.89 16.49
CA ASP A 324 -35.62 18.48 16.46
C ASP A 324 -34.28 18.10 15.81
N GLU A 325 -33.27 18.19 16.68
CA GLU A 325 -32.11 17.29 16.86
C GLU A 325 -32.20 15.89 16.18
N PRO A 326 -31.24 15.50 15.33
CA PRO A 326 -31.12 14.11 14.89
C PRO A 326 -30.27 13.29 15.86
N VAL A 327 -30.92 12.32 16.51
CA VAL A 327 -30.31 11.25 17.31
C VAL A 327 -29.43 10.37 16.41
N VAL A 328 -28.15 10.28 16.76
CA VAL A 328 -27.17 9.36 16.16
C VAL A 328 -27.52 7.92 16.57
N GLN A 329 -28.03 7.11 15.65
CA GLN A 329 -28.13 5.66 15.85
C GLN A 329 -26.78 5.03 15.50
N SER A 330 -26.15 4.42 16.50
CA SER A 330 -24.98 3.56 16.32
C SER A 330 -25.47 2.17 15.92
N ASP A 331 -25.10 1.70 14.73
CA ASP A 331 -25.25 0.29 14.35
C ASP A 331 -24.17 -0.52 15.08
N GLU A 332 -24.61 -1.40 15.98
CA GLU A 332 -23.79 -2.44 16.57
C GLU A 332 -24.17 -3.79 15.92
N ASP A 333 -23.31 -4.31 15.05
CA ASP A 333 -23.46 -5.65 14.49
C ASP A 333 -22.93 -6.69 15.49
N GLU A 334 -23.84 -7.35 16.18
CA GLU A 334 -23.59 -8.52 17.03
C GLU A 334 -23.44 -9.78 16.16
N VAL A 335 -22.21 -10.20 15.87
CA VAL A 335 -21.94 -11.44 15.12
C VAL A 335 -22.00 -12.64 16.08
N GLN A 336 -23.07 -13.42 15.98
CA GLN A 336 -23.18 -14.75 16.60
C GLN A 336 -22.24 -15.75 15.91
N PRO A 337 -21.41 -16.52 16.63
CA PRO A 337 -20.75 -17.69 16.07
C PRO A 337 -21.71 -18.89 16.11
N ASP A 338 -22.27 -19.23 14.96
CA ASP A 338 -23.11 -20.41 14.80
C ASP A 338 -22.24 -21.69 14.87
N MET A 339 -22.49 -22.51 15.89
CA MET A 339 -21.93 -23.85 16.05
C MET A 339 -22.91 -24.90 15.51
N SER A 340 -22.56 -25.55 14.41
CA SER A 340 -22.88 -26.95 14.04
C SER A 340 -22.52 -27.12 12.55
N LEU A 341 -21.95 -28.18 11.99
CA LEU A 341 -21.89 -29.61 12.30
C LEU A 341 -20.83 -30.22 11.34
N VAL A 342 -20.35 -31.43 11.67
CA VAL A 342 -19.54 -32.39 10.85
C VAL A 342 -18.02 -32.25 11.08
N GLY A 343 -17.29 -33.24 11.59
CA GLY A 343 -17.55 -34.67 11.64
C GLY A 343 -16.87 -35.39 12.81
N LEU A 344 -17.56 -36.44 13.23
CA LEU A 344 -17.11 -37.51 14.11
C LEU A 344 -15.87 -38.21 13.55
N GLN A 345 -14.81 -38.33 14.34
CA GLN A 345 -14.06 -39.58 14.58
C GLN A 345 -12.88 -39.31 15.51
N ASP A 346 -12.98 -39.73 16.76
CA ASP A 346 -11.84 -40.34 17.44
C ASP A 346 -12.36 -41.28 18.54
N VAL A 347 -12.46 -42.55 18.18
CA VAL A 347 -12.52 -43.67 19.13
C VAL A 347 -11.26 -44.48 18.83
N GLU A 348 -10.18 -44.09 19.48
CA GLU A 348 -8.93 -44.86 19.51
C GLU A 348 -9.19 -46.13 20.35
N ARG A 349 -9.60 -47.19 19.65
CA ARG A 349 -9.68 -48.55 20.19
C ARG A 349 -8.38 -49.27 19.86
N ALA A 350 -7.57 -49.46 20.88
CA ALA A 350 -6.50 -50.45 20.91
C ALA A 350 -7.09 -51.84 20.61
N SER A 351 -6.59 -52.52 19.57
CA SER A 351 -6.68 -53.98 19.42
C SER A 351 -5.69 -54.52 18.37
N ASP A 352 -4.93 -55.50 18.83
CA ASP A 352 -4.33 -56.65 18.16
C ASP A 352 -3.22 -56.50 17.11
N GLU A 353 -2.02 -56.74 17.62
CA GLU A 353 -0.84 -57.22 16.91
C GLU A 353 -0.81 -58.77 16.96
N SER A 354 -1.04 -59.42 15.81
CA SER A 354 -0.67 -60.81 15.43
C SER A 354 -1.25 -61.03 14.01
N ASP A 355 -0.60 -61.59 13.00
CA ASP A 355 0.50 -62.55 12.99
C ASP A 355 1.15 -62.64 11.58
N SER A 356 2.37 -63.20 11.55
CA SER A 356 2.95 -64.02 10.47
C SER A 356 3.82 -63.41 9.34
N ALA A 357 5.12 -63.48 9.64
CA ALA A 357 6.13 -64.30 8.96
C ALA A 357 6.76 -63.88 7.60
N GLY A 358 8.08 -63.68 7.67
CA GLY A 358 9.03 -64.13 6.65
C GLY A 358 10.12 -63.12 6.29
N ASP A 359 11.30 -63.18 6.93
CA ASP A 359 12.56 -63.47 6.23
C ASP A 359 13.80 -63.51 7.15
N LEU A 360 14.55 -64.60 7.01
CA LEU A 360 16.01 -64.77 7.00
C LEU A 360 16.91 -64.00 8.00
N ALA A 361 17.61 -64.78 8.84
CA ALA A 361 18.97 -64.46 9.28
C ALA A 361 19.88 -65.68 9.10
N SER A 362 20.84 -65.53 8.18
CA SER A 362 22.14 -66.20 8.21
C SER A 362 23.09 -65.36 9.05
N GLY A 363 23.89 -65.98 9.91
CA GLY A 363 24.92 -65.33 10.73
C GLY A 363 25.25 -66.11 11.98
#